data_AF-A0AAD0QVY9-F1
#
_entry.id   AF-A0AAD0QVY9-F1
#
_cell.length_a   1.000
_cell.length_b   1.000
_cell.length_c   1.000
_cell.angle_alpha   90.00
_cell.angle_beta   90.00
_cell.angle_gamma   90.00
#
_symmetry.space_group_name_H-M   'P 1'
#
loop_
_entity.id
_entity.type
_entity.pdbx_description
1 polymer ?
#
loop_
_entity_poly.entity_id
_entity_poly.type
_entity_poly.pdbx_seq_one_letter_code
_entity_poly.pdbx_strand_id
1 'polypeptide(L)'
;MLQRHNSLVVLHAYGDDEGENEPGAQPEVDLSHPAVQALLKERDARHSAEIAGLVSKKNELLGEIKTKDARYKAFEAQIQDQEDLEAYKAGKLDITAFSDKRVNAAVESYKGILSEKDTSIQELEKKLQESDLRIKRMHVSQTINQLVLANEFVHKEAAEDIAEFALREGELDAQGVLVFRDEYGNIKLGRDGKPLQSKEWLDGLLVRKKYLAKDLPGSGGKQGTGGGAKTVSQKEWLQMIMSSDKATEKDLIAKRAKGEIVIQG
;
A
#
# COMPACT_ATOMS: atom_id res chain seq x y z
N MET A 1 -59.28 -19.29 30.24
CA MET A 1 -60.51 -19.91 30.78
C MET A 1 -61.70 -19.20 30.15
N LEU A 2 -62.35 -19.80 29.15
CA LEU A 2 -63.58 -19.25 28.56
C LEU A 2 -64.77 -19.87 29.28
N GLN A 3 -65.51 -19.06 30.03
CA GLN A 3 -66.78 -19.46 30.64
C GLN A 3 -67.81 -19.71 29.55
N ARG A 4 -68.11 -20.99 29.29
CA ARG A 4 -69.29 -21.39 28.51
C ARG A 4 -70.53 -21.12 29.38
N HIS A 5 -71.22 -20.02 29.10
CA HIS A 5 -72.58 -19.82 29.61
C HIS A 5 -73.52 -20.78 28.88
N ASN A 6 -73.76 -21.95 29.46
CA ASN A 6 -74.92 -22.78 29.13
C ASN A 6 -76.15 -22.15 29.80
N SER A 7 -76.78 -21.18 29.15
CA SER A 7 -78.12 -20.74 29.52
C SER A 7 -79.13 -21.76 28.99
N LEU A 8 -79.48 -22.74 29.81
CA LEU A 8 -80.60 -23.63 29.55
C LEU A 8 -81.88 -22.79 29.72
N VAL A 9 -82.50 -22.38 28.61
CA VAL A 9 -83.79 -21.71 28.63
C VAL A 9 -84.85 -22.80 28.82
N VAL A 10 -85.44 -22.88 30.01
CA VAL A 10 -86.62 -23.71 30.27
C VAL A 10 -87.82 -22.94 29.68
N LEU A 11 -88.36 -23.44 28.58
CA LEU A 11 -89.61 -22.94 28.00
C LEU A 11 -90.78 -23.55 28.79
N HIS A 12 -91.47 -22.75 29.59
CA HIS A 12 -92.78 -23.11 30.11
C HIS A 12 -93.84 -22.82 29.05
N ALA A 13 -94.62 -23.84 28.69
CA ALA A 13 -95.80 -23.68 27.87
C ALA A 13 -96.87 -22.89 28.66
N TYR A 14 -97.40 -21.84 28.05
CA TYR A 14 -98.55 -21.13 28.58
C TYR A 14 -99.80 -21.93 28.21
N GLY A 15 -100.45 -22.55 29.20
CA GLY A 15 -101.69 -23.31 29.02
C GLY A 15 -101.74 -24.61 29.82
N ASP A 16 -101.55 -24.54 31.14
CA ASP A 16 -102.06 -25.59 32.05
C ASP A 16 -103.54 -25.26 32.33
N ASP A 17 -104.42 -25.71 31.44
CA ASP A 17 -105.82 -25.99 31.79
C ASP A 17 -106.04 -27.47 31.55
N GLU A 18 -106.59 -28.12 32.56
CA GLU A 18 -106.61 -29.57 32.78
C GLU A 18 -107.13 -30.37 31.58
N GLY A 19 -106.23 -31.09 30.90
CA GLY A 19 -106.57 -32.04 29.83
C GLY A 19 -105.49 -33.11 29.74
N GLU A 20 -105.91 -34.38 29.83
CA GLU A 20 -105.09 -35.60 29.86
C GLU A 20 -103.94 -35.59 28.82
N ASN A 21 -102.68 -35.69 29.29
CA ASN A 21 -101.52 -35.86 28.41
C ASN A 21 -101.13 -37.35 28.33
N GLU A 22 -101.14 -37.91 27.10
CA GLU A 22 -100.61 -39.24 26.78
C GLU A 22 -99.08 -39.32 27.01
N PRO A 23 -98.56 -40.45 27.53
CA PRO A 23 -97.14 -40.65 27.74
C PRO A 23 -96.45 -40.99 26.40
N GLY A 24 -96.03 -39.96 25.67
CA GLY A 24 -95.26 -40.14 24.43
C GLY A 24 -95.31 -38.97 23.44
N ALA A 25 -96.19 -38.00 23.63
CA ALA A 25 -96.21 -36.80 22.80
C ALA A 25 -94.98 -35.94 23.11
N GLN A 26 -93.98 -35.98 22.22
CA GLN A 26 -92.95 -34.94 22.22
C GLN A 26 -93.66 -33.60 22.02
N PRO A 27 -93.43 -32.60 22.89
CA PRO A 27 -94.05 -31.29 22.71
C PRO A 27 -93.67 -30.78 21.31
N GLU A 28 -94.68 -30.54 20.48
CA GLU A 28 -94.49 -30.01 19.15
C GLU A 28 -93.94 -28.59 19.31
N VAL A 29 -92.62 -28.44 19.13
CA VAL A 29 -91.96 -27.15 19.28
C VAL A 29 -92.45 -26.26 18.14
N ASP A 30 -93.28 -25.29 18.47
CA ASP A 30 -93.73 -24.30 17.51
C ASP A 30 -92.56 -23.41 17.09
N LEU A 31 -91.96 -23.76 15.95
CA LEU A 31 -90.87 -23.02 15.31
C LEU A 31 -91.29 -21.62 14.83
N SER A 32 -92.60 -21.34 14.77
CA SER A 32 -93.12 -20.02 14.45
C SER A 32 -93.19 -19.09 15.67
N HIS A 33 -93.05 -19.63 16.89
CA HIS A 33 -93.10 -18.87 18.12
C HIS A 33 -91.97 -17.82 18.19
N PRO A 34 -92.25 -16.54 18.49
CA PRO A 34 -91.27 -15.45 18.42
C PRO A 34 -89.99 -15.68 19.24
N ALA A 35 -90.12 -16.29 20.43
CA ALA A 35 -88.98 -16.59 21.29
C ALA A 35 -88.05 -17.68 20.71
N VAL A 36 -88.61 -18.69 20.03
CA VAL A 36 -87.84 -19.76 19.38
C VAL A 36 -87.13 -19.20 18.14
N GLN A 37 -87.80 -18.34 17.37
CA GLN A 37 -87.16 -17.64 16.25
C GLN A 37 -86.03 -16.71 16.69
N ALA A 38 -86.17 -16.03 17.84
CA ALA A 38 -85.11 -15.17 18.39
C ALA A 38 -83.85 -15.98 18.75
N LEU A 39 -84.03 -17.14 19.41
CA LEU A 39 -82.93 -18.04 19.75
C LEU A 39 -82.25 -18.66 18.51
N LEU A 40 -83.04 -19.05 17.50
CA LEU A 40 -82.51 -19.53 16.22
C LEU A 40 -81.69 -18.46 15.50
N LYS A 41 -82.20 -17.23 15.42
CA LYS A 41 -81.47 -16.09 14.84
C LYS A 41 -80.17 -15.81 15.59
N GLU A 42 -80.18 -15.85 16.91
CA GLU A 42 -78.97 -15.64 17.71
C GLU A 42 -77.94 -16.75 17.48
N ARG A 43 -78.37 -18.02 17.44
CA ARG A 43 -77.51 -19.17 17.13
C ARG A 43 -76.91 -19.04 15.73
N ASP A 44 -77.73 -18.73 14.73
CA ASP A 44 -77.29 -18.60 13.34
C ASP A 44 -76.34 -17.41 13.17
N ALA A 45 -76.54 -16.32 13.91
CA ALA A 45 -75.61 -15.20 13.95
C ALA A 45 -74.26 -15.59 14.58
N ARG A 46 -74.26 -16.33 15.69
CA ARG A 46 -73.03 -16.85 16.32
C ARG A 46 -72.26 -17.81 15.42
N HIS A 47 -72.95 -18.78 14.81
CA HIS A 47 -72.35 -19.71 13.85
C HIS A 47 -71.77 -18.96 12.64
N SER A 48 -72.51 -17.99 12.11
CA SER A 48 -72.04 -17.18 10.97
C SER A 48 -70.80 -16.35 11.33
N ALA A 49 -70.74 -15.79 12.54
CA ALA A 49 -69.56 -15.07 13.04
C ALA A 49 -68.34 -15.98 13.23
N GLU A 50 -68.53 -17.21 13.74
CA GLU A 50 -67.45 -18.19 13.91
C GLU A 50 -66.91 -18.67 12.55
N ILE A 51 -67.80 -18.99 11.61
CA ILE A 51 -67.41 -19.35 10.23
C ILE A 51 -66.65 -18.20 9.57
N ALA A 52 -67.11 -16.96 9.72
CA ALA A 52 -66.41 -15.80 9.19
C ALA A 52 -65.00 -15.65 9.80
N GLY A 53 -64.85 -15.86 11.10
CA GLY A 53 -63.56 -15.86 11.80
C GLY A 53 -62.61 -16.96 11.29
N LEU A 54 -63.12 -18.18 11.11
CA LEU A 54 -62.35 -19.31 10.58
C LEU A 54 -61.92 -19.07 9.13
N VAL A 55 -62.80 -18.51 8.29
CA VAL A 55 -62.48 -18.14 6.90
C VAL A 55 -61.40 -17.06 6.86
N SER A 56 -61.51 -16.05 7.72
CA SER A 56 -60.47 -15.01 7.85
C SER A 56 -59.11 -15.62 8.23
N LYS A 57 -59.06 -16.47 9.26
CA LYS A 57 -57.81 -17.10 9.70
C LYS A 57 -57.23 -18.04 8.64
N LYS A 58 -58.08 -18.78 7.93
CA LYS A 58 -57.65 -19.61 6.79
C LYS A 58 -56.99 -18.75 5.71
N ASN A 59 -57.59 -17.62 5.36
CA ASN A 59 -57.05 -16.74 4.32
C ASN A 59 -55.72 -16.11 4.74
N GLU A 60 -55.58 -15.73 6.01
CA GLU A 60 -54.32 -15.23 6.59
C GLU A 60 -53.21 -16.29 6.51
N LEU A 61 -53.47 -17.51 7.02
CA LEU A 61 -52.50 -18.60 7.00
C LEU A 61 -52.13 -19.02 5.58
N LEU A 62 -53.10 -19.05 4.66
CA LEU A 62 -52.84 -19.33 3.25
C LEU A 62 -51.95 -18.24 2.62
N GLY A 63 -52.16 -16.98 2.99
CA GLY A 63 -51.30 -15.86 2.61
C GLY A 63 -49.87 -16.07 3.09
N GLU A 64 -49.69 -16.36 4.38
CA GLU A 64 -48.36 -16.62 4.96
C GLU A 64 -47.62 -17.79 4.29
N ILE A 65 -48.34 -18.89 4.03
CA ILE A 65 -47.77 -20.06 3.36
C ILE A 65 -47.28 -19.68 1.96
N LYS A 66 -48.09 -18.95 1.18
CA LYS A 66 -47.70 -18.47 -0.15
C LYS A 66 -46.47 -17.57 -0.09
N THR A 67 -46.40 -16.66 0.89
CA THR A 67 -45.23 -15.78 1.07
C THR A 67 -43.98 -16.57 1.42
N LYS A 68 -44.08 -17.56 2.32
CA LYS A 68 -42.95 -18.43 2.70
C LYS A 68 -42.50 -19.30 1.52
N ASP A 69 -43.43 -19.90 0.78
CA ASP A 69 -43.14 -20.69 -0.42
C ASP A 69 -42.42 -19.88 -1.49
N ALA A 70 -42.87 -18.64 -1.74
CA ALA A 70 -42.20 -17.73 -2.66
C ALA A 70 -40.75 -17.41 -2.22
N ARG A 71 -40.51 -17.21 -0.92
CA ARG A 71 -39.16 -16.99 -0.37
C ARG A 71 -38.28 -18.21 -0.53
N TYR A 72 -38.79 -19.42 -0.27
CA TYR A 72 -38.03 -20.65 -0.46
C TYR A 72 -37.65 -20.88 -1.92
N LYS A 73 -38.57 -20.69 -2.86
CA LYS A 73 -38.27 -20.79 -4.30
C LYS A 73 -37.25 -19.77 -4.76
N ALA A 74 -37.35 -18.53 -4.26
CA ALA A 74 -36.37 -17.49 -4.56
C ALA A 74 -34.97 -17.84 -4.02
N PHE A 75 -34.90 -18.46 -2.83
CA PHE A 75 -33.64 -18.94 -2.26
C PHE A 75 -33.07 -20.13 -3.04
N GLU A 76 -33.88 -21.13 -3.38
CA GLU A 76 -33.47 -22.27 -4.22
C GLU A 76 -32.87 -21.81 -5.55
N ALA A 77 -33.44 -20.78 -6.18
CA ALA A 77 -32.94 -20.22 -7.43
C ALA A 77 -31.55 -19.54 -7.30
N GLN A 78 -31.11 -19.20 -6.09
CA GLN A 78 -29.79 -18.61 -5.85
C GLN A 78 -28.70 -19.67 -5.65
N ILE A 79 -29.08 -20.94 -5.44
CA ILE A 79 -28.13 -22.04 -5.27
C ILE A 79 -27.72 -22.51 -6.68
N GLN A 80 -26.50 -22.14 -7.07
CA GLN A 80 -25.96 -22.50 -8.38
C GLN A 80 -25.36 -23.90 -8.42
N ASP A 81 -24.89 -24.40 -7.27
CA ASP A 81 -24.28 -25.70 -7.14
C ASP A 81 -25.35 -26.79 -6.95
N GLN A 82 -25.29 -27.81 -7.80
CA GLN A 82 -26.31 -28.86 -7.86
C GLN A 82 -26.30 -29.75 -6.59
N GLU A 83 -25.12 -30.01 -6.00
CA GLU A 83 -25.02 -30.79 -4.77
C GLU A 83 -25.56 -30.00 -3.57
N ASP A 84 -25.26 -28.70 -3.49
CA ASP A 84 -25.82 -27.83 -2.45
C ASP A 84 -27.34 -27.70 -2.57
N LEU A 85 -27.87 -27.65 -3.80
CA LEU A 85 -29.31 -27.60 -4.06
C LEU A 85 -29.99 -28.89 -3.61
N GLU A 86 -29.38 -30.04 -3.89
CA GLU A 86 -29.88 -31.35 -3.48
C GLU A 86 -29.80 -31.53 -1.96
N ALA A 87 -28.72 -31.09 -1.32
CA ALA A 87 -28.56 -31.11 0.13
C ALA A 87 -29.58 -30.18 0.83
N TYR A 88 -29.85 -29.01 0.25
CA TYR A 88 -30.86 -28.08 0.73
C TYR A 88 -32.28 -28.67 0.63
N LYS A 89 -32.64 -29.24 -0.53
CA LYS A 89 -33.93 -29.92 -0.73
C LYS A 89 -34.11 -31.14 0.17
N ALA A 90 -33.01 -31.84 0.48
CA ALA A 90 -33.00 -32.96 1.43
C ALA A 90 -33.02 -32.53 2.91
N GLY A 91 -33.04 -31.23 3.21
CA GLY A 91 -33.01 -30.69 4.58
C GLY A 91 -31.69 -30.93 5.32
N LYS A 92 -30.62 -31.32 4.60
CA LYS A 92 -29.29 -31.57 5.16
C LYS A 92 -28.44 -30.30 5.22
N LEU A 93 -28.82 -29.29 4.44
CA LEU A 93 -28.19 -27.99 4.40
C LEU A 93 -29.24 -26.94 4.74
N ASP A 94 -29.05 -26.22 5.84
CA ASP A 94 -29.90 -25.08 6.17
C ASP A 94 -29.37 -23.78 5.53
N ILE A 95 -30.20 -22.74 5.57
CA ILE A 95 -29.89 -21.43 4.98
C ILE A 95 -28.64 -20.81 5.60
N THR A 96 -28.45 -20.99 6.92
CA THR A 96 -27.30 -20.43 7.65
C THR A 96 -25.98 -21.10 7.23
N ALA A 97 -25.94 -22.42 7.17
CA ALA A 97 -24.79 -23.19 6.73
C ALA A 97 -24.43 -22.91 5.27
N PHE A 98 -25.42 -22.78 4.38
CA PHE A 98 -25.18 -22.39 2.98
C PHE A 98 -24.61 -20.96 2.89
N SER A 99 -25.17 -20.02 3.66
CA SER A 99 -24.66 -18.65 3.71
C SER A 99 -23.21 -18.62 4.20
N ASP A 100 -22.89 -19.34 5.27
CA ASP A 100 -21.53 -19.41 5.81
C ASP A 100 -20.56 -20.03 4.80
N LYS A 101 -20.96 -21.10 4.10
CA LYS A 101 -20.15 -21.72 3.04
C LYS A 101 -19.82 -20.70 1.94
N ARG A 102 -20.80 -19.93 1.47
CA ARG A 102 -20.60 -18.90 0.44
C ARG A 102 -19.73 -17.74 0.92
N VAL A 103 -19.96 -17.25 2.13
CA VAL A 103 -19.17 -16.17 2.73
C VAL A 103 -17.71 -16.62 2.86
N ASN A 104 -17.48 -17.83 3.39
CA ASN A 104 -16.13 -18.37 3.52
C ASN A 104 -15.44 -18.55 2.16
N ALA A 105 -16.14 -19.09 1.16
CA ALA A 105 -15.59 -19.23 -0.19
C ALA A 105 -15.22 -17.86 -0.80
N ALA A 106 -16.06 -16.85 -0.62
CA ALA A 106 -15.77 -15.49 -1.08
C ALA A 106 -14.56 -14.89 -0.33
N VAL A 107 -14.50 -15.06 0.99
CA VAL A 107 -13.38 -14.59 1.83
C VAL A 107 -12.06 -15.22 1.39
N GLU A 108 -12.03 -16.53 1.16
CA GLU A 108 -10.81 -17.22 0.70
C GLU A 108 -10.39 -16.77 -0.71
N SER A 109 -11.35 -16.57 -1.61
CA SER A 109 -11.07 -16.00 -2.94
C SER A 109 -10.46 -14.59 -2.84
N TYR A 110 -11.04 -13.72 -2.02
CA TYR A 110 -10.50 -12.37 -1.82
C TYR A 110 -9.13 -12.37 -1.15
N LYS A 111 -8.88 -13.25 -0.18
CA LYS A 111 -7.54 -13.42 0.41
C LYS A 111 -6.52 -13.81 -0.64
N GLY A 112 -6.86 -14.74 -1.54
CA GLY A 112 -5.99 -15.14 -2.65
C GLY A 112 -5.66 -13.95 -3.56
N ILE A 113 -6.68 -13.22 -4.01
CA ILE A 113 -6.50 -12.03 -4.87
C ILE A 113 -5.64 -10.97 -4.17
N LEU A 114 -5.89 -10.69 -2.89
CA LEU A 114 -5.11 -9.72 -2.12
C LEU A 114 -3.65 -10.14 -2.00
N SER A 115 -3.39 -11.42 -1.69
CA SER A 115 -2.03 -11.95 -1.59
C SER A 115 -1.27 -11.84 -2.92
N GLU A 116 -1.92 -12.12 -4.05
CA GLU A 116 -1.32 -11.95 -5.37
C GLU A 116 -1.01 -10.48 -5.67
N LYS A 117 -1.92 -9.57 -5.32
CA LYS A 117 -1.71 -8.12 -5.49
C LYS A 117 -0.58 -7.61 -4.62
N ASP A 118 -0.50 -8.03 -3.37
CA ASP A 118 0.59 -7.65 -2.47
C ASP A 118 1.94 -8.13 -3.00
N THR A 119 2.01 -9.36 -3.49
CA THR A 119 3.24 -9.89 -4.12
C THR A 119 3.61 -9.08 -5.36
N SER A 120 2.64 -8.76 -6.21
CA SER A 120 2.86 -7.95 -7.41
C SER A 120 3.34 -6.53 -7.08
N ILE A 121 2.80 -5.90 -6.02
CA ILE A 121 3.24 -4.58 -5.56
C ILE A 121 4.69 -4.66 -5.10
N GLN A 122 5.05 -5.63 -4.26
CA GLN A 122 6.43 -5.80 -3.78
C GLN A 122 7.43 -6.02 -4.93
N GLU A 123 7.06 -6.81 -5.94
CA GLU A 123 7.89 -7.00 -7.13
C GLU A 123 8.07 -5.70 -7.93
N LEU A 124 7.01 -4.91 -8.10
CA LEU A 124 7.06 -3.64 -8.81
C LEU A 124 7.89 -2.60 -8.04
N GLU A 125 7.75 -2.53 -6.71
CA GLU A 125 8.56 -1.68 -5.85
C GLU A 125 10.05 -2.04 -5.95
N LYS A 126 10.38 -3.33 -5.93
CA LYS A 126 11.76 -3.78 -6.12
C LYS A 126 12.32 -3.38 -7.49
N LYS A 127 11.54 -3.60 -8.57
CA LYS A 127 11.93 -3.20 -9.94
C LYS A 127 12.10 -1.69 -10.06
N LEU A 128 11.26 -0.91 -9.38
CA LEU A 128 11.35 0.55 -9.35
C LEU A 128 12.65 0.98 -8.64
N GLN A 129 12.95 0.43 -7.46
CA GLN A 129 14.18 0.71 -6.74
C GLN A 129 15.43 0.34 -7.57
N GLU A 130 15.43 -0.81 -8.23
CA GLU A 130 16.53 -1.23 -9.12
C GLU A 130 16.69 -0.28 -10.32
N SER A 131 15.59 0.16 -10.92
CA SER A 131 15.59 1.14 -12.01
C SER A 131 16.11 2.50 -11.55
N ASP A 132 15.65 3.00 -10.40
CA ASP A 132 16.07 4.28 -9.84
C ASP A 132 17.56 4.27 -9.50
N LEU A 133 18.06 3.18 -8.91
CA LEU A 133 19.49 2.99 -8.66
C LEU A 133 20.30 2.96 -9.96
N ARG A 134 19.79 2.32 -11.01
CA ARG A 134 20.45 2.28 -12.33
C ARG A 134 20.49 3.66 -12.98
N ILE A 135 19.38 4.40 -12.95
CA ILE A 135 19.29 5.77 -13.46
C ILE A 135 20.24 6.68 -12.68
N LYS A 136 20.24 6.60 -11.35
CA LYS A 136 21.17 7.32 -10.47
C LYS A 136 22.62 7.01 -10.85
N ARG A 137 22.98 5.73 -10.99
CA ARG A 137 24.33 5.31 -11.40
C ARG A 137 24.76 5.92 -12.73
N MET A 138 23.88 5.83 -13.73
CA MET A 138 24.15 6.36 -15.06
C MET A 138 24.31 7.88 -15.05
N HIS A 139 23.38 8.60 -14.43
CA HIS A 139 23.39 10.07 -14.40
C HIS A 139 24.60 10.62 -13.63
N VAL A 140 24.91 10.04 -12.47
CA VAL A 140 26.08 10.43 -11.68
C VAL A 140 27.36 10.15 -12.45
N SER A 141 27.50 8.94 -13.02
CA SER A 141 28.70 8.59 -13.81
C SER A 141 28.89 9.55 -14.99
N GLN A 142 27.84 9.87 -15.74
CA GLN A 142 27.91 10.83 -16.84
C GLN A 142 28.30 12.24 -16.38
N THR A 143 27.63 12.76 -15.35
CA THR A 143 27.87 14.11 -14.83
C THR A 143 29.29 14.26 -14.27
N ILE A 144 29.73 13.28 -13.49
CA ILE A 144 31.07 13.30 -12.87
C ILE A 144 32.16 13.08 -13.91
N ASN A 145 31.99 12.14 -14.84
CA ASN A 145 32.99 11.92 -15.89
C ASN A 145 33.20 13.18 -16.74
N GLN A 146 32.12 13.90 -17.08
CA GLN A 146 32.24 15.19 -17.79
C GLN A 146 33.01 16.23 -16.95
N LEU A 147 32.76 16.30 -15.65
CA LEU A 147 33.47 17.21 -14.75
C LEU A 147 34.95 16.85 -14.60
N VAL A 148 35.28 15.57 -14.47
CA VAL A 148 36.67 15.09 -14.38
C VAL A 148 37.42 15.34 -15.68
N LEU A 149 36.79 15.12 -16.83
CA LEU A 149 37.38 15.41 -18.13
C LEU A 149 37.64 16.91 -18.34
N ALA A 150 36.75 17.77 -17.81
CA ALA A 150 36.89 19.22 -17.87
C ALA A 150 37.86 19.80 -16.81
N ASN A 151 38.23 19.03 -15.78
CA ASN A 151 39.10 19.48 -14.70
C ASN A 151 40.54 19.03 -14.91
N GLU A 152 41.43 19.99 -15.18
CA GLU A 152 42.85 19.70 -15.47
C GLU A 152 43.61 19.12 -14.26
N PHE A 153 43.14 19.42 -13.04
CA PHE A 153 43.81 19.08 -11.78
C PHE A 153 43.46 17.68 -11.26
N VAL A 154 42.64 16.91 -11.96
CA VAL A 154 42.21 15.57 -11.54
C VAL A 154 42.89 14.48 -12.38
N HIS A 155 43.29 13.38 -11.74
CA HIS A 155 43.72 12.18 -12.46
C HIS A 155 42.53 11.61 -13.25
N LYS A 156 42.66 11.51 -14.58
CA LYS A 156 41.59 10.96 -15.42
C LYS A 156 41.26 9.50 -15.08
N GLU A 157 42.25 8.76 -14.59
CA GLU A 157 42.11 7.38 -14.12
C GLU A 157 41.27 7.28 -12.83
N ALA A 158 41.19 8.36 -12.05
CA ALA A 158 40.39 8.42 -10.82
C ALA A 158 38.91 8.75 -11.08
N ALA A 159 38.47 8.85 -12.34
CA ALA A 159 37.10 9.22 -12.68
C ALA A 159 36.06 8.25 -12.09
N GLU A 160 36.36 6.94 -12.12
CA GLU A 160 35.48 5.91 -11.57
C GLU A 160 35.38 6.00 -10.04
N ASP A 161 36.51 6.13 -9.35
CA ASP A 161 36.56 6.34 -7.89
C ASP A 161 35.78 7.59 -7.46
N ILE A 162 35.94 8.70 -8.20
CA ILE A 162 35.21 9.95 -7.93
C ILE A 162 33.71 9.76 -8.16
N ALA A 163 33.32 9.02 -9.20
CA ALA A 163 31.91 8.69 -9.44
C ALA A 163 31.32 7.82 -8.32
N GLU A 164 32.10 6.90 -7.73
CA GLU A 164 31.67 6.13 -6.57
C GLU A 164 31.45 7.01 -5.32
N PHE A 165 32.35 7.96 -5.05
CA PHE A 165 32.14 8.94 -3.98
C PHE A 165 30.87 9.78 -4.23
N ALA A 166 30.65 10.20 -5.46
CA ALA A 166 29.45 10.95 -5.83
C ALA A 166 28.17 10.10 -5.69
N LEU A 167 28.22 8.80 -5.97
CA LEU A 167 27.08 7.90 -5.79
C LEU A 167 26.71 7.72 -4.32
N ARG A 168 27.72 7.75 -3.44
CA ARG A 168 27.55 7.61 -1.99
C ARG A 168 27.09 8.90 -1.33
N GLU A 169 27.63 10.05 -1.72
CA GLU A 169 27.33 11.35 -1.10
C GLU A 169 26.19 12.12 -1.80
N GLY A 170 25.91 11.80 -3.06
CA GLY A 170 24.94 12.51 -3.90
C GLY A 170 23.60 11.79 -4.04
N GLU A 171 22.56 12.57 -4.29
CA GLU A 171 21.20 12.13 -4.61
C GLU A 171 20.69 12.88 -5.84
N LEU A 172 19.71 12.31 -6.53
CA LEU A 172 19.00 13.03 -7.59
C LEU A 172 17.79 13.71 -6.99
N ASP A 173 17.60 14.99 -7.28
CA ASP A 173 16.37 15.70 -6.94
C ASP A 173 15.20 15.32 -7.89
N ALA A 174 14.02 15.91 -7.65
CA ALA A 174 12.84 15.65 -8.47
C ALA A 174 12.99 16.09 -9.95
N GLN A 175 13.99 16.93 -10.24
CA GLN A 175 14.32 17.40 -11.58
C GLN A 175 15.44 16.56 -12.22
N GLY A 176 15.94 15.54 -11.51
CA GLY A 176 17.04 14.68 -11.97
C GLY A 176 18.42 15.32 -11.83
N VAL A 177 18.56 16.43 -11.08
CA VAL A 177 19.83 17.10 -10.85
C VAL A 177 20.54 16.46 -9.66
N LEU A 178 21.86 16.27 -9.80
CA LEU A 178 22.70 15.75 -8.72
C LEU A 178 22.87 16.81 -7.62
N VAL A 179 22.36 16.51 -6.44
CA VAL A 179 22.49 17.32 -5.22
C VAL A 179 23.21 16.53 -4.13
N PHE A 180 23.95 17.23 -3.27
CA PHE A 180 24.68 16.61 -2.17
C PHE A 180 24.03 17.02 -0.86
N ARG A 181 23.89 16.08 0.08
CA ARG A 181 23.30 16.36 1.40
C ARG A 181 24.35 16.45 2.49
N ASP A 182 24.03 17.18 3.56
CA ASP A 182 24.82 17.21 4.78
C ASP A 182 24.48 16.06 5.74
N GLU A 183 25.15 16.00 6.88
CA GLU A 183 24.96 14.96 7.91
C GLU A 183 23.55 14.98 8.54
N TYR A 184 22.80 16.07 8.35
CA TYR A 184 21.44 16.26 8.86
C TYR A 184 20.37 15.99 7.79
N GLY A 185 20.77 15.57 6.58
CA GLY A 185 19.87 15.28 5.47
C GLY A 185 19.37 16.50 4.71
N ASN A 186 19.90 17.71 4.98
CA ASN A 186 19.57 18.91 4.23
C ASN A 186 20.44 19.02 2.97
N ILE A 187 19.95 19.73 1.95
CA ILE A 187 20.76 20.03 0.76
C ILE A 187 21.94 20.89 1.20
N LYS A 188 23.15 20.39 0.94
CA LYS A 188 24.38 21.11 1.25
C LYS A 188 24.45 22.36 0.39
N LEU A 189 24.73 23.49 1.02
CA LEU A 189 24.86 24.76 0.32
C LEU A 189 26.30 24.98 -0.16
N GLY A 190 26.42 25.51 -1.37
CA GLY A 190 27.64 25.99 -1.98
C GLY A 190 28.11 27.32 -1.37
N ARG A 191 29.21 27.85 -1.89
CA ARG A 191 29.80 29.10 -1.38
C ARG A 191 28.91 30.32 -1.65
N ASP A 192 28.01 30.22 -2.62
CA ASP A 192 27.06 31.23 -3.05
C ASP A 192 25.70 31.15 -2.33
N GLY A 193 25.54 30.22 -1.38
CA GLY A 193 24.29 30.00 -0.66
C GLY A 193 23.22 29.26 -1.46
N LYS A 194 23.53 28.77 -2.67
CA LYS A 194 22.67 27.88 -3.48
C LYS A 194 23.02 26.42 -3.19
N PRO A 195 22.24 25.42 -3.68
CA PRO A 195 22.65 24.03 -3.62
C PRO A 195 24.07 23.82 -4.15
N LEU A 196 24.87 23.05 -3.42
CA LEU A 196 26.28 22.78 -3.72
C LEU A 196 26.38 22.22 -5.14
N GLN A 197 27.08 22.94 -6.01
CA GLN A 197 27.28 22.50 -7.38
C GLN A 197 28.27 21.34 -7.43
N SER A 198 28.09 20.42 -8.39
CA SER A 198 28.98 19.27 -8.57
C SER A 198 30.46 19.63 -8.74
N LYS A 199 30.76 20.81 -9.32
CA LYS A 199 32.13 21.33 -9.41
C LYS A 199 32.70 21.72 -8.04
N GLU A 200 31.94 22.43 -7.23
CA GLU A 200 32.35 22.83 -5.88
C GLU A 200 32.48 21.61 -4.95
N TRP A 201 31.61 20.62 -5.13
CA TRP A 201 31.73 19.33 -4.46
C TRP A 201 33.03 18.62 -4.82
N LEU A 202 33.36 18.55 -6.13
CA LEU A 202 34.60 17.94 -6.61
C LEU A 202 35.83 18.65 -6.02
N ASP A 203 35.86 19.99 -6.02
CA ASP A 203 36.96 20.75 -5.40
C ASP A 203 37.10 20.41 -3.90
N GLY A 204 35.97 20.34 -3.18
CA GLY A 204 35.95 19.92 -1.77
C GLY A 204 36.42 18.47 -1.58
N LEU A 205 36.10 17.57 -2.49
CA LEU A 205 36.57 16.19 -2.48
C LEU A 205 38.08 16.12 -2.67
N LEU A 206 38.65 16.85 -3.63
CA LEU A 206 40.10 16.88 -3.88
C LEU A 206 40.89 17.41 -2.69
N VAL A 207 40.33 18.37 -1.93
CA VAL A 207 40.93 18.85 -0.68
C VAL A 207 40.98 17.74 0.38
N ARG A 208 39.90 16.96 0.52
CA ARG A 208 39.82 15.84 1.48
C ARG A 208 40.62 14.62 1.04
N LYS A 209 40.72 14.39 -0.27
CA LYS A 209 41.25 13.18 -0.91
C LYS A 209 42.31 13.58 -1.95
N LYS A 210 43.45 14.06 -1.44
CA LYS A 210 44.54 14.62 -2.25
C LYS A 210 45.08 13.66 -3.32
N TYR A 211 45.00 12.35 -3.11
CA TYR A 211 45.46 11.34 -4.07
C TYR A 211 44.63 11.30 -5.37
N LEU A 212 43.44 11.91 -5.39
CA LEU A 212 42.61 12.03 -6.60
C LEU A 212 43.04 13.22 -7.47
N ALA A 213 43.74 14.19 -6.88
CA ALA A 213 44.27 15.35 -7.59
C ALA A 213 45.65 15.02 -8.18
N LYS A 214 45.92 15.53 -9.37
CA LYS A 214 47.28 15.56 -9.91
C LYS A 214 48.16 16.43 -9.03
N ASP A 215 49.41 16.02 -8.87
CA ASP A 215 50.42 16.91 -8.35
C ASP A 215 50.49 18.15 -9.24
N LEU A 216 50.20 19.32 -8.66
CA LEU A 216 50.43 20.59 -9.33
C LEU A 216 51.91 20.64 -9.72
N PRO A 217 52.26 21.01 -10.97
CA PRO A 217 53.64 21.28 -11.31
C PRO A 217 54.13 22.49 -10.49
N GLY A 218 54.74 22.20 -9.34
CA GLY A 218 55.50 23.14 -8.52
C GLY A 218 54.94 23.41 -7.11
N SER A 219 55.35 22.61 -6.12
CA SER A 219 55.72 23.09 -4.76
C SER A 219 56.26 21.92 -3.93
N GLY A 220 57.50 21.53 -4.18
CA GLY A 220 58.19 20.47 -3.45
C GLY A 220 59.39 19.96 -4.24
N GLY A 221 60.57 20.46 -3.93
CA GLY A 221 61.79 20.01 -4.60
C GLY A 221 62.05 18.52 -4.35
N LYS A 222 62.17 17.75 -5.43
CA LYS A 222 63.29 16.82 -5.65
C LYS A 222 63.21 16.18 -7.04
N GLN A 223 64.22 16.54 -7.83
CA GLN A 223 64.86 15.70 -8.84
C GLN A 223 64.03 15.38 -10.09
N GLY A 224 63.63 16.43 -10.80
CA GLY A 224 63.36 16.36 -12.23
C GLY A 224 64.67 16.27 -13.01
N THR A 225 64.88 15.13 -13.68
CA THR A 225 65.87 14.93 -14.72
C THR A 225 65.55 15.85 -15.90
N GLY A 226 66.24 16.99 -16.02
CA GLY A 226 66.15 17.87 -17.20
C GLY A 226 66.35 19.35 -16.89
N GLY A 227 67.58 19.85 -17.07
CA GLY A 227 67.93 21.27 -16.96
C GLY A 227 69.00 21.52 -15.90
N GLY A 228 70.27 21.25 -16.24
CA GLY A 228 71.40 21.22 -15.31
C GLY A 228 71.77 22.56 -14.69
N ALA A 229 71.47 22.74 -13.41
CA ALA A 229 72.24 23.62 -12.53
C ALA A 229 73.26 22.77 -11.76
N LYS A 230 74.56 23.02 -11.99
CA LYS A 230 75.64 22.28 -11.32
C LYS A 230 75.80 22.83 -9.90
N THR A 231 75.36 22.06 -8.90
CA THR A 231 75.60 22.40 -7.50
C THR A 231 77.02 22.00 -7.12
N VAL A 232 77.78 22.91 -6.51
CA VAL A 232 79.18 22.70 -6.10
C VAL A 232 79.38 23.19 -4.68
N SER A 233 80.28 22.56 -3.92
CA SER A 233 80.64 23.06 -2.59
C SER A 233 81.48 24.34 -2.68
N GLN A 234 81.53 25.12 -1.60
CA GLN A 234 82.37 26.33 -1.54
C GLN A 234 83.85 26.05 -1.84
N LYS A 235 84.36 24.88 -1.39
CA LYS A 235 85.75 24.46 -1.64
C LYS A 235 86.00 24.18 -3.12
N GLU A 236 85.08 23.48 -3.78
CA GLU A 236 85.19 23.17 -5.20
C GLU A 236 85.05 24.42 -6.07
N TRP A 237 84.17 25.36 -5.69
CA TRP A 237 84.04 26.66 -6.37
C TRP A 237 85.36 27.43 -6.36
N LEU A 238 86.00 27.54 -5.19
CA LEU A 238 87.28 28.23 -5.06
C LEU A 238 88.37 27.53 -5.87
N GLN A 239 88.40 26.20 -5.87
CA GLN A 239 89.36 25.45 -6.67
C GLN A 239 89.15 25.69 -8.17
N MET A 240 87.90 25.68 -8.65
CA MET A 240 87.58 25.93 -10.06
C MET A 240 87.96 27.33 -10.52
N ILE A 241 87.79 28.36 -9.68
CA ILE A 241 88.26 29.71 -10.00
C ILE A 241 89.80 29.74 -10.02
N MET A 242 90.45 29.24 -8.96
CA MET A 242 91.91 29.33 -8.82
C MET A 242 92.68 28.54 -9.87
N SER A 243 92.11 27.45 -10.40
CA SER A 243 92.73 26.65 -11.45
C SER A 243 92.31 27.05 -12.87
N SER A 244 91.49 28.11 -13.04
CA SER A 244 91.00 28.56 -14.34
C SER A 244 91.81 29.72 -14.90
N ASP A 245 91.82 29.87 -16.22
CA ASP A 245 92.33 31.08 -16.87
C ASP A 245 91.30 32.23 -16.82
N LYS A 246 91.73 33.47 -17.09
CA LYS A 246 90.86 34.66 -16.95
C LYS A 246 89.58 34.61 -17.80
N ALA A 247 89.59 33.90 -18.93
CA ALA A 247 88.43 33.75 -19.79
C ALA A 247 87.41 32.77 -19.19
N THR A 248 87.90 31.64 -18.66
CA THR A 248 87.06 30.61 -18.04
C THR A 248 86.54 31.08 -16.68
N GLU A 249 87.31 31.86 -15.92
CA GLU A 249 86.86 32.48 -14.66
C GLU A 249 85.64 33.39 -14.91
N LYS A 250 85.70 34.24 -15.94
CA LYS A 250 84.61 35.15 -16.30
C LYS A 250 83.35 34.39 -16.71
N ASP A 251 83.51 33.27 -17.43
CA ASP A 251 82.40 32.39 -17.81
C ASP A 251 81.79 31.68 -16.58
N LEU A 252 82.61 31.17 -15.66
CA LEU A 252 82.14 30.55 -14.42
C LEU A 252 81.35 31.54 -13.56
N ILE A 253 81.84 32.77 -13.40
CA ILE A 253 81.14 33.83 -12.66
C ILE A 253 79.82 34.19 -13.36
N ALA A 254 79.80 34.28 -14.69
CA ALA A 254 78.58 34.54 -15.45
C ALA A 254 77.55 33.40 -15.31
N LYS A 255 78.00 32.14 -15.31
CA LYS A 255 77.15 30.96 -15.07
C LYS A 255 76.58 30.93 -13.65
N ARG A 256 77.37 31.33 -12.65
CA ARG A 256 76.86 31.54 -11.29
C ARG A 256 75.82 32.66 -11.23
N ALA A 257 76.05 33.79 -11.89
CA ALA A 257 75.10 34.91 -11.93
C ALA A 257 73.77 34.55 -12.61
N LYS A 258 73.81 33.64 -13.59
CA LYS A 258 72.62 33.09 -14.27
C LYS A 258 71.92 31.97 -13.50
N GLY A 259 72.47 31.55 -12.35
CA GLY A 259 71.91 30.46 -11.54
C GLY A 259 72.22 29.05 -12.07
N GLU A 260 73.09 28.93 -13.08
CA GLU A 260 73.53 27.64 -13.63
C GLU A 260 74.55 26.93 -12.71
N ILE A 261 75.21 27.67 -11.81
CA ILE A 261 76.06 27.14 -10.75
C ILE A 261 75.57 27.66 -9.40
N VAL A 262 75.25 26.74 -8.49
CA VAL A 262 74.81 27.06 -7.13
C VAL A 262 75.88 26.58 -6.15
N ILE A 263 76.35 27.49 -5.28
CA ILE A 263 77.31 27.13 -4.22
C ILE A 263 76.52 26.66 -3.01
N GLN A 264 76.70 25.39 -2.63
CA GLN A 264 76.13 24.84 -1.42
C GLN A 264 77.00 25.26 -0.22
N GLY A 265 76.37 25.94 0.74
CA GLY A 265 76.96 26.30 2.04
C GLY A 265 77.04 25.13 2.99
#